data_AF-A0A6A7LDS5-F1
#
_entry.id   AF-A0A6A7LDS5-F1
#
_cell.length_a   1.000
_cell.length_b   1.000
_cell.length_c   1.000
_cell.angle_alpha   90.00
_cell.angle_beta   90.00
_cell.angle_gamma   90.00
#
_symmetry.space_group_name_H-M   'P 1'
#
loop_
_entity.id
_entity.type
_entity.pdbx_description
1 polymer ?
#
loop_
_entity_poly.entity_id
_entity_poly.type
_entity_poly.pdbx_seq_one_letter_code
_entity_poly.pdbx_strand_id
1 'polypeptide(L)'
;MNDIPSPLAAQSDEVKIRLKHKGWEVEITCAENKVKEVVQNVLNSIDHPSPLDEKNAIAIGELQNQFENIRMLLDSNTIPSSKGVIKMERKSPHKTGMTCRILLETLWGEGYFVTQRLLAEIHEELMRRGYSYDRTAVSHSLTDMVREGIIVRNGTARNYLYLQKTT
;
A
#
# COMPACT_ATOMS: atom_id res chain seq x y z
N MET A 1 24.05 14.56 -67.80
CA MET A 1 24.50 15.19 -66.56
C MET A 1 23.47 16.21 -66.11
N ASN A 2 23.20 16.18 -64.81
CA ASN A 2 22.58 17.19 -63.97
C ASN A 2 21.11 17.00 -63.64
N ASP A 3 20.99 16.27 -62.55
CA ASP A 3 19.91 16.06 -61.61
C ASP A 3 19.09 17.31 -61.27
N ILE A 4 17.81 17.01 -61.04
CA ILE A 4 16.77 17.85 -60.47
C ILE A 4 17.12 18.14 -59.01
N PRO A 5 17.15 19.40 -58.54
CA PRO A 5 17.10 19.67 -57.10
C PRO A 5 15.66 19.52 -56.62
N SER A 6 15.38 18.39 -55.95
CA SER A 6 14.18 18.16 -55.15
C SER A 6 14.11 19.16 -53.98
N PRO A 7 12.91 19.53 -53.48
CA PRO A 7 12.74 20.62 -52.51
C PRO A 7 13.44 20.31 -51.19
N LEU A 8 13.99 21.36 -50.59
CA LEU A 8 14.65 21.37 -49.29
C LEU A 8 13.93 20.48 -48.28
N ALA A 9 14.69 19.53 -47.73
CA ALA A 9 14.32 18.75 -46.57
C ALA A 9 13.96 19.70 -45.41
N ALA A 10 12.66 19.83 -45.13
CA ALA A 10 12.19 20.32 -43.85
C ALA A 10 12.71 19.34 -42.79
N GLN A 11 13.68 19.80 -41.99
CA GLN A 11 14.14 19.04 -40.83
C GLN A 11 12.92 18.83 -39.93
N SER A 12 12.47 17.59 -39.86
CA SER A 12 11.30 17.18 -39.10
C SER A 12 11.65 17.17 -37.61
N ASP A 13 11.34 18.28 -36.92
CA ASP A 13 11.42 18.46 -35.47
C ASP A 13 10.33 17.63 -34.75
N GLU A 14 10.28 16.33 -35.00
CA GLU A 14 9.35 15.40 -34.35
C GLU A 14 10.04 14.67 -33.20
N VAL A 15 9.42 14.74 -32.02
CA VAL A 15 9.84 14.05 -30.81
C VAL A 15 8.97 12.82 -30.60
N LYS A 16 9.63 11.69 -30.31
CA LYS A 16 8.99 10.44 -29.92
C LYS A 16 9.04 10.26 -28.42
N ILE A 17 7.88 10.14 -27.80
CA ILE A 17 7.72 9.97 -26.36
C ILE A 17 7.15 8.58 -26.11
N ARG A 18 7.89 7.77 -25.37
CA ARG A 18 7.49 6.42 -25.00
C ARG A 18 7.16 6.38 -23.51
N LEU A 19 5.88 6.17 -23.20
CA LEU A 19 5.37 6.09 -21.83
C LEU A 19 5.14 4.63 -21.47
N LYS A 20 5.74 4.20 -20.35
CA LYS A 20 5.58 2.83 -19.84
C LYS A 20 5.13 2.87 -18.39
N HIS A 21 3.98 2.26 -18.10
CA HIS A 21 3.50 2.11 -16.73
C HIS A 21 2.90 0.71 -16.54
N LYS A 22 3.51 -0.07 -15.64
CA LYS A 22 3.21 -1.49 -15.42
C LYS A 22 3.26 -2.29 -16.74
N GLY A 23 2.16 -2.95 -17.11
CA GLY A 23 2.00 -3.75 -18.33
C GLY A 23 1.49 -2.98 -19.54
N TRP A 24 1.42 -1.64 -19.47
CA TRP A 24 0.99 -0.79 -20.59
C TRP A 24 2.17 0.04 -21.12
N GLU A 25 2.20 0.17 -22.45
CA GLU A 25 3.22 0.92 -23.17
C GLU A 25 2.57 1.66 -24.34
N VAL A 26 2.85 2.95 -24.47
CA VAL A 26 2.37 3.79 -25.57
C VAL A 26 3.49 4.66 -26.11
N GLU A 27 3.55 4.77 -27.44
CA GLU A 27 4.47 5.65 -28.16
C GLU A 27 3.65 6.77 -28.83
N ILE A 28 4.01 8.01 -28.55
CA ILE A 28 3.39 9.20 -29.12
C ILE A 28 4.47 9.95 -29.90
N THR A 29 4.19 10.27 -31.16
CA THR A 29 5.04 11.12 -32.00
C THR A 29 4.36 12.46 -32.18
N CYS A 30 5.06 13.56 -31.92
CA CYS A 30 4.54 14.90 -32.08
C CYS A 30 5.65 15.94 -32.28
N ALA A 31 5.28 17.11 -32.81
CA ALA A 31 6.21 18.20 -33.05
C ALA A 31 6.79 18.75 -31.72
N GLU A 32 8.11 18.99 -31.69
CA GLU A 32 8.88 19.38 -30.50
C GLU A 32 8.32 20.62 -29.80
N ASN A 33 7.91 21.62 -30.59
CA ASN A 33 7.38 22.88 -30.10
C ASN A 33 6.10 22.70 -29.26
N LYS A 34 5.22 21.80 -29.67
CA LYS A 34 3.95 21.52 -28.98
C LYS A 34 4.16 20.73 -27.70
N VAL A 35 5.18 19.86 -27.65
CA VAL A 35 5.53 19.08 -26.46
C VAL A 35 6.02 19.99 -25.34
N LYS A 36 6.96 20.88 -25.64
CA LYS A 36 7.56 21.78 -24.64
C LYS A 36 6.52 22.64 -23.94
N GLU A 37 5.59 23.21 -24.70
CA GLU A 37 4.50 24.04 -24.16
C GLU A 37 3.59 23.24 -23.22
N VAL A 38 3.13 22.07 -23.66
CA VAL A 38 2.22 21.23 -22.89
C VAL A 38 2.88 20.73 -21.60
N VAL A 39 4.14 20.31 -21.67
CA VAL A 39 4.89 19.86 -20.49
C VAL A 39 5.09 21.00 -19.50
N GLN A 40 5.44 22.21 -19.97
CA GLN A 40 5.64 23.36 -19.09
C GLN A 40 4.34 23.77 -18.38
N ASN A 41 3.21 23.77 -19.09
CA ASN A 41 1.90 24.10 -18.51
C ASN A 41 1.46 23.07 -17.46
N VAL A 42 1.75 21.79 -17.68
CA VAL A 42 1.47 20.72 -16.72
C VAL A 42 2.35 20.85 -15.48
N LEU A 43 3.66 21.08 -15.64
CA LEU A 43 4.59 21.25 -14.51
C LEU A 43 4.22 22.46 -13.64
N ASN A 44 3.87 23.59 -14.26
CA ASN A 44 3.42 24.79 -13.54
C ASN A 44 2.12 24.56 -12.76
N SER A 45 1.30 23.57 -13.16
CA SER A 45 0.04 23.24 -12.48
C SER A 45 0.23 22.25 -11.32
N ILE A 46 1.33 21.49 -11.29
CA ILE A 46 1.60 20.46 -10.26
C ILE A 46 2.35 21.06 -9.06
N ASP A 47 3.07 22.16 -9.25
CA ASP A 47 3.95 22.74 -8.23
C ASP A 47 3.24 23.64 -7.20
N HIS A 48 1.90 23.77 -7.29
CA HIS A 48 1.12 24.44 -6.26
C HIS A 48 0.71 23.43 -5.18
N PRO A 49 1.27 23.51 -3.95
CA PRO A 49 0.78 22.70 -2.84
C PRO A 49 -0.70 23.03 -2.64
N SER A 50 -1.56 22.01 -2.70
CA SER A 50 -2.98 22.24 -2.62
C SER A 50 -3.31 22.76 -1.20
N PRO A 51 -4.34 23.61 -1.04
CA PRO A 51 -4.80 24.04 0.29
C PRO A 51 -5.20 22.86 1.21
N LEU A 52 -5.39 21.67 0.63
CA LEU A 52 -5.65 20.43 1.36
C LEU A 52 -4.36 19.87 1.96
N ASP A 53 -3.21 20.01 1.30
CA ASP A 53 -1.91 19.53 1.80
C ASP A 53 -1.47 20.30 3.04
N GLU A 54 -1.76 21.61 3.10
CA GLU A 54 -1.48 22.45 4.28
C GLU A 54 -2.38 22.07 5.47
N LYS A 55 -3.68 21.88 5.24
CA LYS A 55 -4.62 21.41 6.29
C LYS A 55 -4.24 20.02 6.79
N ASN A 56 -3.82 19.14 5.89
CA ASN A 56 -3.36 17.80 6.24
C ASN A 56 -2.07 17.88 7.07
N ALA A 57 -1.13 18.75 6.72
CA ALA A 57 0.11 18.95 7.48
C ALA A 57 -0.17 19.45 8.91
N ILE A 58 -1.09 20.40 9.07
CA ILE A 58 -1.52 20.91 10.37
C ILE A 58 -2.16 19.79 11.21
N ALA A 59 -3.10 19.04 10.63
CA ALA A 59 -3.76 17.92 11.32
C ALA A 59 -2.78 16.81 11.73
N ILE A 60 -1.79 16.52 10.88
CA ILE A 60 -0.72 15.57 11.19
C ILE A 60 0.12 16.06 12.39
N GLY A 61 0.47 17.35 12.43
CA GLY A 61 1.21 17.92 13.55
C GLY A 61 0.44 17.86 14.88
N GLU A 62 -0.86 18.14 14.85
CA GLU A 62 -1.72 18.07 16.05
C GLU A 62 -1.86 16.64 16.56
N LEU A 63 -2.05 15.67 15.66
CA LEU A 63 -2.09 14.24 16.01
C LEU A 63 -0.77 13.77 16.61
N GLN A 64 0.38 14.18 16.05
CA GLN A 64 1.71 13.85 16.59
C GLN A 64 1.88 14.36 18.02
N ASN A 65 1.44 15.60 18.30
CA ASN A 65 1.49 16.17 19.65
C ASN A 65 0.59 15.42 20.64
N GLN A 66 -0.58 14.96 20.21
CA GLN A 66 -1.45 14.11 21.04
C GLN A 66 -0.78 12.78 21.40
N PHE A 67 -0.07 12.14 20.46
CA PHE A 67 0.67 10.90 20.72
C PHE A 67 1.80 11.10 21.74
N GLU A 68 2.53 12.21 21.69
CA GLU A 68 3.62 12.48 22.64
C GLU A 68 3.10 12.67 24.06
N ASN A 69 1.97 13.37 24.23
CA ASN A 69 1.31 13.52 25.54
C ASN A 69 0.87 12.18 26.13
N ILE A 70 0.31 11.28 25.31
CA ILE A 70 -0.07 9.93 25.73
C ILE A 70 1.17 9.11 26.11
N ARG A 71 2.26 9.23 25.35
CA ARG A 71 3.53 8.55 25.63
C ARG A 71 4.10 8.96 26.98
N MET A 72 4.12 10.25 27.29
CA MET A 72 4.58 10.76 28.59
C MET A 72 3.74 10.22 29.77
N LEU A 73 2.43 10.01 29.57
CA LEU A 73 1.55 9.40 30.59
C LEU A 73 1.82 7.91 30.79
N LEU A 74 2.22 7.18 29.75
CA LEU A 74 2.51 5.74 29.81
C LEU A 74 3.87 5.45 30.47
N ASP A 75 4.88 6.30 30.24
CA ASP A 75 6.21 6.15 30.83
C ASP A 75 6.20 6.32 32.37
N SER A 76 5.14 6.93 32.93
CA SER A 76 4.95 7.09 34.38
C SER A 76 4.41 5.82 35.08
N ASN A 77 4.00 4.78 34.34
CA ASN A 77 3.24 3.64 34.90
C ASN A 77 3.72 2.24 34.49
N THR A 78 5.00 2.02 34.14
CA THR A 78 5.49 0.66 33.83
C THR A 78 6.70 0.21 34.64
N ILE A 79 6.45 -0.89 35.37
CA ILE A 79 7.39 -1.90 35.91
C ILE A 79 8.34 -2.40 34.79
N PRO A 80 9.64 -2.67 35.07
CA PRO A 80 10.60 -3.05 34.05
C PRO A 80 10.38 -4.49 33.57
N SER A 81 9.97 -4.68 32.31
CA SER A 81 9.93 -6.00 31.66
C SER A 81 11.05 -6.15 30.63
N SER A 82 12.08 -6.84 31.09
CA SER A 82 13.07 -7.67 30.41
C SER A 82 13.27 -7.50 28.88
N LYS A 83 14.50 -7.13 28.54
CA LYS A 83 15.09 -7.18 27.19
C LYS A 83 15.07 -8.61 26.63
N GLY A 84 14.49 -8.76 25.44
CA GLY A 84 14.70 -9.92 24.56
C GLY A 84 14.98 -9.43 23.14
N VAL A 85 16.27 -9.36 22.79
CA VAL A 85 16.77 -9.02 21.45
C VAL A 85 16.62 -10.22 20.53
N ILE A 86 15.88 -10.10 19.41
CA ILE A 86 16.17 -10.85 18.19
C ILE A 86 15.99 -9.93 16.98
N LYS A 87 17.14 -9.62 16.36
CA LYS A 87 17.31 -8.94 15.07
C LYS A 87 16.89 -9.88 13.94
N MET A 88 16.06 -9.41 13.01
CA MET A 88 16.09 -9.85 11.60
C MET A 88 15.50 -8.77 10.70
N GLU A 89 16.38 -8.15 9.91
CA GLU A 89 16.04 -7.25 8.79
C GLU A 89 15.35 -8.03 7.68
N ARG A 90 14.24 -7.48 7.17
CA ARG A 90 13.99 -7.19 5.75
C ARG A 90 12.86 -6.16 5.65
N LYS A 91 13.11 -5.10 4.88
CA LYS A 91 12.30 -3.90 4.71
C LYS A 91 10.87 -4.20 4.21
N SER A 92 9.88 -3.73 4.96
CA SER A 92 8.59 -3.25 4.45
C SER A 92 8.08 -2.18 5.43
N PRO A 93 7.44 -1.10 4.96
CA PRO A 93 6.90 -0.04 5.81
C PRO A 93 5.59 -0.55 6.41
N HIS A 94 5.64 -1.57 7.27
CA HIS A 94 4.52 -1.84 8.14
C HIS A 94 4.38 -0.63 9.06
N LYS A 95 3.23 0.06 8.96
CA LYS A 95 2.82 1.08 9.92
C LYS A 95 3.06 0.50 11.32
N THR A 96 4.08 1.02 12.00
CA THR A 96 4.66 0.47 13.22
C THR A 96 3.55 0.21 14.24
N GLY A 97 3.26 -1.06 14.53
CA GLY A 97 2.34 -1.46 15.61
C GLY A 97 1.20 -2.40 15.24
N MET A 98 0.86 -2.59 13.96
CA MET A 98 -0.16 -3.58 13.60
C MET A 98 0.43 -5.00 13.54
N THR A 99 -0.08 -5.90 14.39
CA THR A 99 0.23 -7.33 14.35
C THR A 99 -0.74 -8.06 13.43
N CYS A 100 -0.35 -9.23 12.91
CA CYS A 100 -1.23 -10.05 12.07
C CYS A 100 -2.58 -10.34 12.74
N ARG A 101 -2.55 -10.57 14.06
CA ARG A 101 -3.74 -10.79 14.87
C ARG A 101 -4.71 -9.62 14.82
N ILE A 102 -4.23 -8.40 15.07
CA ILE A 102 -5.06 -7.19 15.07
C ILE A 102 -5.69 -6.99 13.68
N LEU A 103 -4.96 -7.26 12.60
CA LEU A 103 -5.49 -7.12 11.24
C LEU A 103 -6.60 -8.12 10.93
N LEU A 104 -6.46 -9.37 11.40
CA LEU A 104 -7.49 -10.38 11.25
C LEU A 104 -8.74 -10.05 12.09
N GLU A 105 -8.58 -9.43 13.26
CA GLU A 105 -9.70 -8.91 14.06
C GLU A 105 -10.39 -7.74 13.38
N THR A 106 -9.65 -6.83 12.75
CA THR A 106 -10.23 -5.75 11.93
C THR A 106 -11.03 -6.33 10.76
N LEU A 107 -10.46 -7.30 10.03
CA LEU A 107 -11.17 -8.02 8.95
C LEU A 107 -12.46 -8.69 9.44
N TRP A 108 -12.42 -9.25 10.64
CA TRP A 108 -13.59 -9.85 11.28
C TRP A 108 -14.65 -8.82 11.63
N GLY A 109 -14.27 -7.68 12.21
CA GLY A 109 -15.19 -6.57 12.50
C GLY A 109 -15.83 -5.96 11.26
N GLU A 110 -15.13 -5.99 10.13
CA GLU A 110 -15.64 -5.59 8.81
C GLU A 110 -16.56 -6.63 8.16
N GLY A 111 -16.74 -7.81 8.75
CA GLY A 111 -17.57 -8.89 8.21
C GLY A 111 -16.92 -9.69 7.08
N TYR A 112 -15.59 -9.63 6.91
CA TYR A 112 -14.89 -10.37 5.85
C TYR A 112 -15.06 -11.91 5.99
N PHE A 113 -15.23 -12.38 7.23
CA PHE A 113 -15.42 -13.80 7.55
C PHE A 113 -16.88 -14.24 7.55
N VAL A 114 -17.83 -13.40 7.11
CA VAL A 114 -19.24 -13.81 6.94
C VAL A 114 -19.35 -14.92 5.89
N THR A 115 -18.57 -14.80 4.81
CA THR A 115 -18.38 -15.86 3.82
C THR A 115 -17.24 -16.78 4.25
N GLN A 116 -17.33 -18.08 3.92
CA GLN A 116 -16.25 -19.03 4.15
C GLN A 116 -15.01 -18.64 3.34
N ARG A 117 -13.84 -18.55 3.99
CA ARG A 117 -12.57 -18.16 3.34
C ARG A 117 -11.45 -19.17 3.59
N LEU A 118 -10.66 -19.43 2.56
CA LEU A 118 -9.43 -20.20 2.68
C LEU A 118 -8.27 -19.35 3.22
N LEU A 119 -7.28 -20.02 3.82
CA LEU A 119 -6.03 -19.37 4.24
C LEU A 119 -5.38 -18.55 3.12
N ALA A 120 -5.40 -19.07 1.89
CA ALA A 120 -4.82 -18.39 0.73
C ALA A 120 -5.55 -17.08 0.42
N GLU A 121 -6.90 -17.08 0.43
CA GLU A 121 -7.68 -15.87 0.18
C GLU A 121 -7.44 -14.80 1.25
N ILE A 122 -7.39 -15.22 2.52
CA ILE A 122 -7.12 -14.31 3.65
C ILE A 122 -5.73 -13.70 3.52
N HIS A 123 -4.73 -14.51 3.13
CA HIS A 123 -3.36 -14.05 2.91
C HIS A 123 -3.27 -13.04 1.76
N GLU A 124 -3.91 -13.33 0.63
CA GLU A 124 -3.98 -12.40 -0.50
C GLU A 124 -4.72 -11.10 -0.13
N GLU A 125 -5.77 -11.17 0.71
CA GLU A 125 -6.48 -9.98 1.19
C GLU A 125 -5.60 -9.10 2.08
N LEU A 126 -4.80 -9.70 2.97
CA LEU A 126 -3.82 -8.96 3.75
C LEU A 126 -2.79 -8.28 2.84
N MET A 127 -2.28 -9.00 1.83
CA MET A 127 -1.37 -8.43 0.84
C MET A 127 -2.02 -7.28 0.05
N ARG A 128 -3.28 -7.45 -0.37
CA ARG A 128 -4.06 -6.42 -1.08
C ARG A 128 -4.22 -5.15 -0.25
N ARG A 129 -4.30 -5.29 1.08
CA ARG A 129 -4.37 -4.17 2.04
C ARG A 129 -3.01 -3.55 2.35
N GLY A 130 -1.93 -4.04 1.73
CA GLY A 130 -0.57 -3.54 1.91
C GLY A 130 0.20 -4.22 3.04
N TYR A 131 -0.31 -5.35 3.55
CA TYR A 131 0.33 -6.11 4.61
C TYR A 131 0.94 -7.42 4.10
N SER A 132 2.26 -7.47 4.01
CA SER A 132 3.02 -8.70 3.75
C SER A 132 3.27 -9.49 5.02
N TYR A 133 2.44 -10.49 5.31
CA TYR A 133 2.73 -11.51 6.33
C TYR A 133 3.05 -12.85 5.68
N ASP A 134 3.87 -13.66 6.35
CA ASP A 134 4.09 -15.04 5.94
C ASP A 134 2.83 -15.87 6.17
N ARG A 135 2.52 -16.82 5.27
CA ARG A 135 1.36 -17.72 5.41
C ARG A 135 1.34 -18.45 6.74
N THR A 136 2.51 -18.81 7.27
CA THR A 136 2.63 -19.47 8.58
C THR A 136 2.20 -18.56 9.72
N ALA A 137 2.54 -17.26 9.68
CA ALA A 137 2.12 -16.29 10.68
C ALA A 137 0.59 -16.10 10.64
N VAL A 138 0.02 -15.95 9.45
CA VAL A 138 -1.44 -15.86 9.26
C VAL A 138 -2.14 -17.12 9.78
N SER A 139 -1.62 -18.30 9.45
CA SER A 139 -2.17 -19.57 9.93
C SER A 139 -2.11 -19.72 11.45
N HIS A 140 -1.04 -19.21 12.08
CA HIS A 140 -0.91 -19.23 13.53
C HIS A 140 -1.96 -18.32 14.18
N SER A 141 -2.05 -17.07 13.73
CA SER A 141 -3.04 -16.12 14.26
C SER A 141 -4.49 -16.56 14.03
N LEU A 142 -4.81 -17.17 12.88
CA LEU A 142 -6.12 -17.78 12.65
C LEU A 142 -6.38 -18.95 13.61
N THR A 143 -5.37 -19.76 13.94
CA THR A 143 -5.52 -20.86 14.89
C THR A 143 -5.80 -20.32 16.30
N ASP A 144 -5.17 -19.23 16.69
CA ASP A 144 -5.44 -18.57 17.97
C ASP A 144 -6.88 -18.03 18.03
N MET A 145 -7.36 -17.37 16.97
CA MET A 145 -8.74 -16.88 16.89
C MET A 145 -9.78 -18.00 16.94
N VAL A 146 -9.44 -19.18 16.40
CA VAL A 146 -10.28 -20.38 16.50
C VAL A 146 -10.31 -20.92 17.94
N ARG A 147 -9.17 -20.95 18.62
CA ARG A 147 -9.08 -21.39 20.03
C ARG A 147 -9.86 -20.48 20.97
N GLU A 148 -9.85 -19.19 20.69
CA GLU A 148 -10.62 -18.17 21.44
C GLU A 148 -12.10 -18.13 21.05
N GLY A 149 -12.53 -18.89 20.04
CA GLY A 149 -13.92 -19.00 19.63
C GLY A 149 -14.46 -17.78 18.88
N ILE A 150 -13.58 -16.92 18.35
CA ILE A 150 -13.94 -15.72 17.58
C ILE A 150 -14.38 -16.11 16.16
N ILE A 151 -13.66 -17.07 15.57
CA ILE A 151 -13.96 -17.67 14.27
C ILE A 151 -14.05 -19.18 14.40
N VAL A 152 -14.77 -19.81 13.49
CA VAL A 152 -14.88 -21.26 13.38
C VAL A 152 -14.06 -21.73 12.18
N ARG A 153 -13.44 -22.90 12.32
CA ARG A 153 -12.66 -23.55 11.27
C ARG A 153 -13.36 -24.83 10.83
N ASN A 154 -13.83 -24.88 9.60
CA ASN A 154 -14.47 -26.03 8.98
C ASN A 154 -13.56 -26.69 7.94
N GLY A 155 -13.80 -27.97 7.65
CA GLY A 155 -13.09 -28.69 6.57
C GLY A 155 -12.03 -29.68 7.06
N THR A 156 -11.26 -30.19 6.11
CA THR A 156 -10.23 -31.22 6.33
C THR A 156 -8.83 -30.60 6.40
N ALA A 157 -7.85 -31.37 6.87
CA ALA A 157 -6.46 -30.92 6.92
C ALA A 157 -6.02 -30.37 5.55
N ARG A 158 -5.46 -29.15 5.55
CA ARG A 158 -5.02 -28.35 4.38
C ARG A 158 -6.11 -27.61 3.59
N ASN A 159 -7.38 -27.92 3.81
CA ASN A 159 -8.52 -27.24 3.17
C ASN A 159 -9.45 -26.65 4.23
N TYR A 160 -8.85 -25.92 5.17
CA TYR A 160 -9.62 -25.27 6.22
C TYR A 160 -10.27 -23.99 5.70
N LEU A 161 -11.56 -23.89 5.99
CA LEU A 161 -12.42 -22.75 5.71
C LEU A 161 -12.68 -22.04 7.03
N TYR A 162 -12.41 -20.74 7.05
CA TYR A 162 -12.59 -19.88 8.21
C TYR A 162 -13.86 -19.06 8.03
N LEU A 163 -14.69 -19.04 9.07
CA LEU A 163 -15.96 -18.32 9.09
C LEU A 163 -16.17 -17.66 10.45
N GLN A 164 -16.91 -16.56 10.48
CA GLN A 164 -17.31 -15.90 11.71
C GLN A 164 -18.28 -16.79 12.48
N LYS A 165 -18.12 -16.85 13.81
CA LYS A 165 -19.10 -17.51 14.67
C LYS A 165 -20.39 -16.69 14.62
N THR A 166 -21.41 -17.20 13.93
CA THR A 166 -22.77 -16.70 14.06
C THR A 166 -23.25 -17.13 15.45
N THR A 167 -23.31 -16.18 16.38
CA THR A 167 -23.95 -16.37 17.69
C THR A 167 -25.44 -16.66 17.51
#